data_AF-A0A4Y4DGY8-F1
#
_entry.id   AF-A0A4Y4DGY8-F1
#
_cell.length_a   1.000
_cell.length_b   1.000
_cell.length_c   1.000
_cell.angle_alpha   90.00
_cell.angle_beta   90.00
_cell.angle_gamma   90.00
#
_symmetry.space_group_name_H-M   'P 1'
#
loop_
_entity.id
_entity.type
_entity.pdbx_description
1 polymer ?
#
loop_
_entity_poly.entity_id
_entity_poly.type
_entity_poly.pdbx_seq_one_letter_code
_entity_poly.pdbx_strand_id
1 'polypeptide(L)' 'MARKIGIQAQRFAQNIEAGFLNDAGTLFVGNKQDVTDQCIGAVAEFVEQNYEGSVEFEWPNIDYKVEIKVTRGSKEER' A
#
# COMPACT_ATOMS: atom_id res chain seq x y z
N MET A 1 -9.53 14.08 9.88
CA MET A 1 -9.26 12.62 9.86
C MET A 1 -8.22 12.37 8.78
N ALA A 2 -7.13 11.68 9.11
CA ALA A 2 -6.08 11.38 8.13
C ALA A 2 -6.63 10.38 7.11
N ARG A 3 -6.62 10.74 5.81
CA ARG A 3 -6.97 9.78 4.75
C ARG A 3 -5.83 8.79 4.58
N LYS A 4 -6.16 7.51 4.56
CA LYS A 4 -5.20 6.42 4.36
C LYS A 4 -5.11 6.08 2.87
N ILE A 5 -3.93 5.79 2.37
CA ILE A 5 -3.72 5.26 1.03
C ILE A 5 -3.47 3.76 1.15
N GLY A 6 -4.18 2.96 0.36
CA GLY A 6 -4.01 1.53 0.27
C GLY A 6 -3.43 1.12 -1.08
N ILE A 7 -2.74 -0.02 -1.10
CA ILE A 7 -2.35 -0.73 -2.33
C ILE A 7 -3.00 -2.12 -2.23
N GLN A 8 -3.84 -2.48 -3.21
CA GLN A 8 -4.59 -3.73 -3.17
C GLN A 8 -4.66 -4.36 -4.56
N ALA A 9 -4.50 -5.69 -4.63
CA ALA A 9 -4.74 -6.44 -5.86
C ALA A 9 -6.25 -6.45 -6.17
N GLN A 10 -6.61 -6.21 -7.43
CA GLN A 10 -8.01 -6.22 -7.83
C GLN A 10 -8.57 -7.65 -7.79
N ARG A 11 -9.79 -7.84 -7.25
CA ARG A 11 -10.38 -9.18 -7.09
C ARG A 11 -10.63 -9.94 -8.40
N PHE A 12 -10.76 -9.23 -9.52
CA PHE A 12 -11.16 -9.79 -10.81
C PHE A 12 -10.20 -9.49 -11.95
N ALA A 13 -9.09 -8.80 -11.67
CA ALA A 13 -8.14 -8.41 -12.69
C ALA A 13 -6.70 -8.50 -12.12
N GLN A 14 -5.73 -8.74 -13.00
CA GLN A 14 -4.33 -8.98 -12.63
C GLN A 14 -3.53 -7.68 -12.41
N ASN A 15 -4.22 -6.57 -12.16
CA ASN A 15 -3.65 -5.28 -11.87
C ASN A 15 -3.74 -4.98 -10.37
N ILE A 16 -2.77 -4.23 -9.88
CA ILE A 16 -2.74 -3.74 -8.52
C ILE A 16 -3.10 -2.25 -8.55
N GLU A 17 -3.97 -1.83 -7.65
CA GLU A 17 -4.47 -0.47 -7.61
C GLU A 17 -3.97 0.24 -6.34
N ALA A 18 -3.61 1.51 -6.45
CA ALA A 18 -3.36 2.41 -5.34
C ALA A 18 -4.48 3.46 -5.28
N GLY A 19 -4.98 3.76 -4.08
CA GLY A 19 -6.05 4.73 -3.90
C GLY A 19 -6.33 5.04 -2.44
N PHE A 20 -7.17 6.06 -2.21
CA PHE A 20 -7.61 6.39 -0.85
C PHE A 20 -8.53 5.30 -0.31
N LEU A 21 -8.37 4.95 0.96
CA LEU A 21 -9.24 4.02 1.66
C LEU A 21 -10.31 4.77 2.46
N ASN A 22 -11.44 4.10 2.68
CA ASN A 22 -12.43 4.54 3.65
C ASN A 22 -11.85 4.54 5.08
N ASP A 23 -12.58 5.12 6.04
CA ASP A 23 -12.12 5.19 7.44
C ASP A 23 -11.83 3.82 8.07
N ALA A 24 -12.51 2.78 7.58
CA ALA A 24 -12.27 1.39 7.99
C ALA A 24 -10.96 0.79 7.41
N GLY A 25 -10.32 1.42 6.43
CA GLY A 25 -9.10 0.94 5.80
C GLY A 25 -9.29 -0.29 4.90
N THR A 26 -10.51 -0.56 4.46
CA THR A 26 -10.86 -1.82 3.77
C THR A 26 -11.20 -1.64 2.30
N LEU A 27 -11.77 -0.50 1.91
CA LEU A 27 -12.27 -0.25 0.56
C LEU A 27 -11.73 1.05 -0.01
N PHE A 28 -11.45 1.06 -1.31
CA PHE A 28 -11.10 2.28 -2.02
C PHE A 28 -12.28 3.25 -2.10
N VAL A 29 -12.00 4.54 -1.90
CA VAL A 29 -12.94 5.65 -2.05
C VAL A 29 -12.44 6.60 -3.14
N GLY A 30 -13.22 6.75 -4.21
CA GLY A 30 -12.91 7.64 -5.32
C GLY A 30 -11.95 7.03 -6.35
N ASN A 31 -11.09 7.88 -6.92
CA ASN A 31 -10.18 7.50 -8.00
C ASN A 31 -9.06 6.58 -7.51
N LYS A 32 -8.61 5.71 -8.41
CA LYS A 32 -7.51 4.79 -8.21
C LYS A 32 -6.50 4.90 -9.35
N GLN A 33 -5.28 4.45 -9.10
CA GLN A 33 -4.23 4.37 -10.11
C GLN A 33 -3.71 2.94 -10.19
N ASP A 34 -3.53 2.44 -11.40
CA ASP A 34 -2.82 1.18 -11.62
C ASP A 34 -1.35 1.36 -11.24
N VAL A 35 -0.84 0.40 -10.47
CA VAL A 35 0.57 0.28 -10.09
C VAL A 35 1.09 -1.07 -10.56
N THR A 36 2.33 -1.06 -11.06
CA THR A 36 2.98 -2.27 -11.54
C THR A 36 3.53 -3.10 -10.39
N ASP A 37 3.60 -4.42 -10.55
CA ASP A 37 4.24 -5.32 -9.58
C ASP A 37 5.68 -4.90 -9.27
N GLN A 38 6.39 -4.40 -10.29
CA GLN A 38 7.76 -3.89 -10.15
C GLN A 38 7.83 -2.68 -9.21
N CYS A 39 6.86 -1.76 -9.29
CA CYS A 39 6.80 -0.60 -8.41
C CYS A 39 6.58 -1.03 -6.96
N ILE A 40 5.68 -1.98 -6.73
CA ILE A 40 5.38 -2.50 -5.39
C ILE A 40 6.57 -3.27 -4.83
N GLY A 41 7.23 -4.09 -5.67
CA GLY A 41 8.45 -4.81 -5.30
C GLY A 41 9.56 -3.86 -4.89
N ALA A 42 9.79 -2.78 -5.65
CA ALA A 42 10.82 -1.78 -5.32
C ALA A 42 10.53 -1.06 -4.00
N VAL A 43 9.28 -0.69 -3.73
CA VAL A 43 8.90 -0.07 -2.45
C VAL A 43 9.02 -1.06 -1.30
N ALA A 44 8.58 -2.31 -1.48
CA ALA A 44 8.70 -3.35 -0.46
C ALA A 44 10.16 -3.64 -0.11
N GLU A 45 11.02 -3.78 -1.12
CA GLU A 45 12.46 -3.98 -0.93
C GLU A 45 13.10 -2.79 -0.20
N PHE A 46 12.78 -1.56 -0.61
CA PHE A 46 13.28 -0.36 0.07
C PHE A 46 12.84 -0.31 1.54
N VAL A 47 11.59 -0.65 1.84
CA VAL A 47 11.07 -0.63 3.21
C VAL A 47 11.68 -1.73 4.08
N GLU A 48 11.84 -2.95 3.56
CA GLU A 48 12.52 -4.04 4.27
C GLU A 48 13.99 -3.69 4.56
N GLN A 49 14.71 -3.12 3.58
CA GLN A 49 16.13 -2.82 3.74
C GLN A 49 16.41 -1.63 4.67
N ASN A 50 15.51 -0.65 4.72
CA ASN A 50 15.78 0.62 5.40
C ASN A 50 14.96 0.83 6.69
N TYR A 51 13.86 0.09 6.89
CA TYR A 51 12.91 0.36 7.98
C TYR A 51 12.36 -0.92 8.64
N GLU A 52 13.12 -2.01 8.60
CA GLU A 52 12.76 -3.27 9.29
C GLU A 52 11.35 -3.79 8.94
N GLY A 53 10.89 -3.52 7.71
CA GLY A 53 9.60 -3.98 7.19
C GLY A 53 8.41 -3.05 7.42
N SER A 54 8.60 -1.90 8.09
CA SER A 54 7.54 -0.88 8.17
C SER A 54 8.06 0.55 8.34
N VAL A 55 7.46 1.50 7.63
CA VAL A 55 7.76 2.94 7.81
C VAL A 55 6.47 3.75 7.95
N GLU A 56 6.51 4.71 8.86
CA GLU A 56 5.46 5.70 9.06
C GLU A 56 6.05 7.10 8.90
N PHE A 57 5.43 7.93 8.07
CA PHE A 57 5.87 9.31 7.86
C PHE A 57 4.72 10.24 7.48
N GLU A 58 4.93 11.54 7.68
CA GLU A 58 4.00 12.57 7.22
C GLU A 58 4.37 12.99 5.79
N TRP A 59 3.40 12.93 4.87
CA TRP A 59 3.65 13.35 3.49
C TRP A 59 3.81 14.88 3.46
N PRO A 60 4.97 15.39 3.00
CA PRO A 60 5.22 16.82 3.00
C PRO A 60 4.22 17.57 2.11
N ASN A 61 3.62 18.63 2.64
CA ASN A 61 2.67 19.54 1.97
C ASN A 61 1.24 19.02 1.81
N ILE A 62 0.86 17.89 2.41
CA ILE A 62 -0.49 17.33 2.22
C ILE A 62 -1.20 16.86 3.51
N ASP A 63 -0.63 17.12 4.70
CA ASP A 63 -1.19 16.76 6.02
C ASP A 63 -1.68 15.30 6.13
N TYR A 64 -1.10 14.40 5.33
CA TYR A 64 -1.43 12.99 5.32
C TYR A 64 -0.38 12.20 6.07
N LYS A 65 -0.86 11.31 6.93
CA LYS A 65 -0.06 10.29 7.59
C LYS A 65 -0.02 9.05 6.70
N VAL A 66 1.17 8.65 6.30
CA VAL A 66 1.43 7.49 5.43
C VAL A 66 2.03 6.38 6.27
N GLU A 67 1.45 5.19 6.15
CA GLU A 67 1.99 3.96 6.73
C GLU A 67 2.23 2.98 5.58
N ILE A 68 3.45 2.45 5.48
CA ILE A 68 3.81 1.36 4.58
C ILE A 68 4.26 0.18 5.43
N LYS A 69 3.59 -0.95 5.28
CA LYS A 69 3.89 -2.18 6.02
C LYS A 69 4.03 -3.34 5.07
N VAL A 70 5.21 -3.94 5.04
CA VAL A 70 5.46 -5.19 4.32
C VAL A 70 5.15 -6.33 5.28
N THR A 71 4.31 -7.27 4.86
CA THR A 71 3.99 -8.45 5.67
C THR A 71 4.31 -9.69 4.87
N ARG A 72 5.11 -10.59 5.43
CA ARG A 72 5.38 -11.88 4.79
C ARG A 72 4.08 -12.69 4.75
N GLY A 73 3.60 -12.98 3.55
CA GLY A 73 2.55 -13.97 3.38
C GLY A 73 3.13 -15.35 3.68
N SER A 74 2.48 -16.10 4.58
CA SER A 74 2.67 -17.55 4.61
C SER A 74 2.20 -18.08 3.25
N LYS A 75 3.12 -18.49 2.38
CA LYS A 75 2.76 -19.40 1.30
C LYS A 75 2.29 -20.68 1.99
N GLU A 76 0.99 -20.90 2.03
CA GLU A 76 0.45 -22.23 2.24
C GLU A 76 0.96 -23.04 1.04
N GLU A 77 1.93 -23.92 1.29
CA GLU A 77 2.48 -24.86 0.32
C GLU A 77 1.31 -25.74 -0.16
N ARG A 78 0.81 -25.50 -1.37
CA ARG A 78 -0.13 -26.39 -2.07
C ARG A 78 0.61 -27.17 -3.14
#